data_AF-A0A4Y1Z6K2-F1
#
_entry.id   AF-A0A4Y1Z6K2-F1
#
_cell.length_a   1.000
_cell.length_b   1.000
_cell.length_c   1.000
_cell.angle_alpha   90.00
_cell.angle_beta   90.00
_cell.angle_gamma   90.00
#
_symmetry.space_group_name_H-M   'P 1'
#
loop_
_entity.id
_entity.type
_entity.pdbx_description
1 polymer ?
#
loop_
_entity_poly.entity_id
_entity_poly.type
_entity_poly.pdbx_seq_one_letter_code
_entity_poly.pdbx_strand_id
1 'polypeptide(L)'
;MFGYYIEVSKPNLKLIPEGRYERRQTLSNAERFITPELKEKERVILEAEEKRVGLEFQIFGDVRLKIKEQSERLQKLARLISSLDVLQSFASVSDQNGYVRPQFSNERALEIKNSRHPVIERVMRRGTFVANDIKMDETCDLLMITGPNMGGKVRICAKLH
;
A
#
# COMPACT_ATOMS: atom_id res chain seq x y z
N MET A 1 -27.26 -23.52 0.74
CA MET A 1 -27.79 -22.68 -0.34
C MET A 1 -28.77 -23.54 -1.11
N PHE A 2 -30.03 -23.12 -1.25
CA PHE A 2 -31.02 -23.94 -1.97
C PHE A 2 -30.70 -23.84 -3.46
N GLY A 3 -30.63 -24.99 -4.12
CA GLY A 3 -30.30 -25.15 -5.54
C GLY A 3 -31.30 -24.50 -6.49
N TYR A 4 -31.36 -25.01 -7.73
CA TYR A 4 -32.37 -24.55 -8.69
C TYR A 4 -33.75 -25.05 -8.28
N TYR A 5 -34.78 -24.21 -8.42
CA TYR A 5 -36.17 -24.58 -8.16
C TYR A 5 -37.14 -23.74 -8.99
N ILE A 6 -38.36 -24.24 -9.14
CA ILE A 6 -39.48 -23.53 -9.76
C ILE A 6 -40.41 -23.09 -8.64
N GLU A 7 -40.60 -21.78 -8.49
CA GLU A 7 -41.50 -21.22 -7.49
C GLU A 7 -42.86 -20.91 -8.12
N VAL A 8 -43.93 -21.43 -7.53
CA VAL A 8 -45.30 -21.24 -8.00
C VAL A 8 -46.12 -20.61 -6.88
N SER A 9 -46.85 -19.54 -7.19
CA SER A 9 -47.73 -18.87 -6.25
C SER A 9 -48.93 -19.75 -5.86
N LYS A 10 -49.42 -19.61 -4.61
CA LYS A 10 -50.55 -20.41 -4.10
C LYS A 10 -51.79 -20.47 -5.02
N PRO A 11 -52.24 -19.38 -5.67
CA PRO A 11 -53.38 -19.42 -6.57
C PRO A 11 -53.16 -20.30 -7.82
N ASN A 12 -51.91 -20.42 -8.28
CA ASN A 12 -51.54 -21.10 -9.51
C ASN A 12 -51.15 -22.57 -9.30
N LEU A 13 -51.18 -23.07 -8.06
CA LEU A 13 -50.82 -24.47 -7.75
C LEU A 13 -51.68 -25.49 -8.50
N LYS A 14 -52.94 -25.15 -8.79
CA LYS A 14 -53.88 -26.00 -9.53
C LYS A 14 -53.49 -26.21 -11.00
N LEU A 15 -52.59 -25.38 -11.53
CA LEU A 15 -52.13 -25.46 -12.91
C LEU A 15 -50.90 -26.38 -13.07
N ILE A 16 -50.37 -26.92 -11.98
CA ILE A 16 -49.19 -27.79 -12.00
C ILE A 16 -49.62 -29.22 -12.36
N PRO A 17 -49.05 -29.84 -13.42
CA PRO A 17 -49.29 -31.24 -13.75
C PRO A 17 -48.91 -32.20 -12.61
N GLU A 18 -49.80 -33.13 -12.28
CA GLU A 18 -49.56 -34.15 -11.26
C GLU A 18 -48.42 -35.11 -11.68
N GLY A 19 -47.56 -35.46 -10.73
CA GLY A 19 -46.51 -36.48 -10.93
C GLY A 19 -45.17 -35.99 -11.50
N ARG A 20 -45.09 -34.81 -12.13
CA ARG A 20 -43.82 -34.28 -12.69
C ARG A 20 -43.00 -33.44 -11.70
N TYR A 21 -43.68 -32.76 -10.77
CA TYR A 21 -43.08 -31.78 -9.88
C TYR A 21 -43.02 -32.32 -8.46
N GLU A 22 -41.81 -32.41 -7.90
CA GLU A 22 -41.59 -32.78 -6.50
C GLU A 22 -41.56 -31.51 -5.64
N ARG A 23 -42.46 -31.42 -4.67
CA ARG A 23 -42.52 -30.30 -3.72
C ARG A 23 -41.33 -30.36 -2.75
N ARG A 24 -40.61 -29.24 -2.61
CA ARG A 24 -39.41 -29.15 -1.76
C ARG A 24 -39.56 -28.25 -0.55
N GLN A 25 -40.28 -27.14 -0.68
CA GLN A 25 -40.44 -26.17 0.40
C GLN A 25 -41.77 -25.41 0.23
N THR A 26 -42.45 -25.18 1.34
CA THR A 26 -43.67 -24.36 1.40
C THR A 26 -43.32 -23.01 2.01
N LEU A 27 -43.69 -21.93 1.33
CA LEU A 27 -43.55 -20.54 1.80
C LEU A 27 -44.93 -19.96 2.14
N SER A 28 -44.94 -18.79 2.78
CA SER A 28 -46.17 -18.07 3.14
C SER A 28 -47.07 -17.78 1.92
N ASN A 29 -46.49 -17.49 0.76
CA ASN A 29 -47.22 -17.06 -0.44
C ASN A 29 -47.01 -17.96 -1.68
N ALA A 30 -46.09 -18.92 -1.62
CA ALA A 30 -45.69 -19.74 -2.75
C ALA A 30 -45.21 -21.14 -2.31
N GLU A 31 -45.06 -22.05 -3.27
CA GLU A 31 -44.42 -23.35 -3.06
C GLU A 31 -43.28 -23.53 -4.07
N ARG A 32 -42.21 -24.19 -3.63
CA ARG A 32 -41.04 -24.48 -4.45
C ARG A 32 -41.04 -25.94 -4.88
N PHE A 33 -40.82 -26.16 -6.17
CA PHE A 33 -40.80 -27.47 -6.81
C PHE A 33 -39.49 -27.73 -7.52
N ILE A 34 -39.15 -29.01 -7.65
CA ILE A 34 -38.03 -29.50 -8.44
C ILE A 34 -38.54 -30.56 -9.40
N THR A 35 -37.97 -30.64 -10.60
CA THR A 35 -38.20 -31.74 -11.55
C THR A 35 -36.95 -32.60 -11.70
N PRO A 36 -37.06 -33.86 -12.15
CA PRO A 36 -35.90 -34.72 -12.38
C PRO A 36 -34.86 -34.11 -13.35
N GLU A 37 -35.31 -33.45 -14.42
CA GLU A 37 -34.42 -32.81 -15.39
C GLU A 37 -33.67 -31.61 -14.80
N LEU A 38 -34.32 -30.92 -13.85
CA LEU A 38 -33.73 -29.78 -13.15
C LEU A 38 -32.65 -30.23 -12.16
N LYS A 39 -32.85 -31.36 -11.46
CA LYS A 39 -31.82 -31.99 -10.61
C LYS A 39 -30.61 -32.44 -11.44
N GLU A 40 -30.85 -33.03 -12.60
CA GLU A 40 -29.77 -33.49 -13.49
C GLU A 40 -28.93 -32.32 -13.99
N LYS A 41 -29.56 -31.23 -14.45
CA LYS A 41 -28.85 -30.02 -14.85
C LYS A 41 -28.10 -29.37 -13.69
N GLU A 42 -28.71 -29.31 -12.50
CA GLU A 42 -28.05 -28.81 -11.30
C GLU A 42 -26.78 -29.60 -11.00
N ARG A 43 -26.83 -30.93 -11.04
CA ARG A 43 -25.65 -31.79 -10.84
C ARG A 43 -24.54 -31.47 -11.85
N VAL A 44 -24.89 -31.39 -13.14
CA VAL A 44 -23.91 -31.08 -14.20
C VAL A 44 -23.27 -29.71 -13.99
N ILE A 45 -24.06 -28.69 -13.59
CA ILE A 45 -23.54 -27.34 -13.31
C ILE A 45 -22.59 -27.38 -12.11
N LEU A 46 -22.98 -28.01 -11.01
CA LEU A 46 -22.15 -28.10 -9.81
C LEU A 46 -20.82 -28.83 -10.09
N GLU A 47 -20.86 -29.96 -10.79
CA GLU A 47 -19.65 -30.68 -11.19
C GLU A 47 -18.74 -29.83 -12.10
N ALA A 48 -19.33 -29.06 -13.02
CA ALA A 48 -18.58 -28.16 -13.89
C ALA A 48 -17.95 -27.00 -13.11
N GLU A 49 -18.64 -26.46 -12.12
CA GLU A 49 -18.12 -25.41 -11.24
C GLU A 49 -16.97 -25.92 -10.37
N GLU A 50 -17.09 -27.10 -9.77
CA GLU A 50 -16.01 -27.73 -9.01
C GLU A 50 -14.77 -27.97 -9.88
N LYS A 51 -14.97 -28.50 -11.10
CA LYS A 51 -13.88 -28.68 -12.07
C LYS A 51 -13.25 -27.35 -12.48
N ARG A 52 -14.05 -26.30 -12.69
CA ARG A 52 -13.56 -24.96 -13.04
C ARG A 52 -12.67 -24.41 -11.93
N VAL A 53 -13.12 -24.47 -10.68
CA VAL A 53 -12.34 -23.99 -9.54
C VAL A 53 -11.05 -24.79 -9.38
N GLY A 54 -11.09 -26.11 -9.56
CA GLY A 54 -9.89 -26.95 -9.54
C GLY A 54 -8.88 -26.54 -10.62
N LEU A 55 -9.35 -26.30 -11.84
CA LEU A 55 -8.52 -25.87 -12.96
C LEU A 55 -7.91 -24.47 -12.73
N GLU A 56 -8.72 -23.53 -12.23
CA GLU A 56 -8.26 -22.18 -11.87
C GLU A 56 -7.15 -22.23 -10.82
N PHE A 57 -7.32 -23.06 -9.78
CA PHE A 57 -6.31 -23.23 -8.75
C PHE A 57 -5.00 -23.80 -9.31
N GLN A 58 -5.08 -24.77 -10.21
CA GLN A 58 -3.91 -25.34 -10.89
C GLN A 58 -3.19 -24.28 -11.73
N ILE A 59 -3.92 -23.58 -12.61
CA ILE A 59 -3.36 -22.53 -13.47
C ILE A 59 -2.72 -21.43 -12.63
N PHE A 60 -3.38 -21.01 -11.56
CA PHE A 60 -2.84 -20.01 -10.63
C PHE A 60 -1.57 -20.50 -9.95
N GLY A 61 -1.53 -21.77 -9.53
CA GLY A 61 -0.33 -22.43 -9.02
C GLY A 61 0.84 -22.37 -9.99
N ASP A 62 0.60 -22.72 -11.25
CA ASP A 62 1.61 -22.70 -12.31
C ASP A 62 2.15 -21.29 -12.58
N VAL A 63 1.26 -20.28 -12.60
CA VAL A 63 1.65 -18.88 -12.73
C VAL A 63 2.55 -18.46 -11.56
N ARG A 64 2.21 -18.86 -10.33
CA ARG A 64 3.04 -18.54 -9.16
C ARG A 64 4.42 -19.17 -9.25
N LEU A 65 4.54 -20.40 -9.75
CA LEU A 65 5.83 -21.06 -9.96
C LEU A 65 6.67 -20.30 -11.00
N LYS A 66 6.07 -19.92 -12.13
CA LYS A 66 6.75 -19.11 -13.16
C LYS A 66 7.22 -17.75 -12.63
N ILE A 67 6.41 -17.09 -11.78
CA ILE A 67 6.80 -15.82 -11.15
C ILE A 67 7.93 -16.06 -10.14
N LYS A 68 7.89 -17.15 -9.37
CA LYS A 68 8.92 -17.51 -8.38
C LYS A 68 10.30 -17.68 -9.04
N GLU A 69 10.37 -18.30 -10.22
CA GLU A 69 11.61 -18.40 -11.00
C GLU A 69 12.20 -17.03 -11.37
N GLN A 70 11.36 -16.01 -11.50
CA GLN A 70 11.77 -14.63 -11.83
C GLN A 70 11.91 -13.73 -10.60
N SER A 71 11.76 -14.28 -9.38
CA SER A 71 11.70 -13.51 -8.14
C SER A 71 12.96 -12.66 -7.90
N GLU A 72 14.15 -13.21 -8.14
CA GLU A 72 15.41 -12.46 -8.00
C GLU A 72 15.49 -11.28 -8.97
N ARG A 73 15.07 -11.48 -10.22
CA ARG A 73 15.05 -10.42 -11.24
C ARG A 73 14.11 -9.29 -10.82
N LEU A 74 12.93 -9.64 -10.32
CA LEU A 74 11.95 -8.67 -9.80
C LEU A 74 12.47 -7.92 -8.58
N GLN A 75 13.14 -8.60 -7.64
CA GLN A 75 13.73 -7.94 -6.46
C GLN A 75 14.87 -7.00 -6.85
N LYS A 76 15.73 -7.38 -7.80
CA LYS A 76 16.79 -6.50 -8.33
C LYS A 76 16.18 -5.23 -8.95
N LEU A 77 15.14 -5.39 -9.77
CA LEU A 77 14.42 -4.26 -10.35
C LEU A 77 13.80 -3.36 -9.27
N ALA A 78 13.15 -3.94 -8.26
CA ALA A 78 12.55 -3.19 -7.17
C ALA A 78 13.60 -2.35 -6.40
N ARG A 79 14.79 -2.91 -6.14
CA ARG A 79 15.89 -2.16 -5.51
C ARG A 79 16.38 -0.99 -6.36
N LEU A 80 16.49 -1.19 -7.68
CA LEU A 80 16.88 -0.12 -8.60
C LEU A 80 15.86 1.02 -8.62
N ILE A 81 14.57 0.69 -8.72
CA ILE A 81 13.49 1.67 -8.69
C ILE A 81 13.47 2.41 -7.35
N SER A 82 13.60 1.70 -6.23
CA SER A 82 13.68 2.32 -4.90
C SER A 82 14.86 3.27 -4.76
N SER A 83 16.03 2.91 -5.31
CA SER A 83 17.21 3.80 -5.29
C SER A 83 16.97 5.07 -6.11
N LEU A 84 16.34 4.93 -7.29
CA LEU A 84 15.98 6.07 -8.13
C LEU A 84 14.96 6.99 -7.46
N ASP A 85 13.96 6.42 -6.78
CA ASP A 85 12.93 7.18 -6.06
C ASP A 85 13.55 8.03 -4.93
N VAL A 86 14.47 7.46 -4.16
CA VAL A 86 15.20 8.20 -3.12
C VAL A 86 16.05 9.32 -3.72
N LEU A 87 16.77 9.06 -4.80
CA LEU A 87 17.60 10.08 -5.46
C LEU A 87 16.75 11.22 -6.06
N GLN A 88 15.61 10.88 -6.67
CA GLN A 88 14.65 11.85 -7.19
C GLN A 88 14.06 12.70 -6.06
N SER A 89 13.73 12.07 -4.93
CA SER A 89 13.23 12.76 -3.74
C SER A 89 14.28 13.74 -3.19
N PHE A 90 15.54 13.32 -3.10
CA PHE A 90 16.64 14.21 -2.71
C PHE A 90 16.83 15.38 -3.68
N ALA A 91 16.78 15.14 -4.99
CA ALA A 91 16.87 16.21 -5.99
C ALA A 91 15.72 17.21 -5.83
N SER A 92 14.48 16.72 -5.72
CA SER A 92 13.29 17.55 -5.56
C SER A 92 13.32 18.38 -4.28
N VAL A 93 13.68 17.76 -3.15
CA VAL A 93 13.79 18.42 -1.85
C VAL A 93 14.93 19.44 -1.85
N SER A 94 16.04 19.14 -2.53
CA SER A 94 17.17 20.06 -2.61
C SER A 94 16.86 21.28 -3.45
N ASP A 95 16.19 21.11 -4.59
CA ASP A 95 15.77 22.22 -5.45
C ASP A 95 14.73 23.12 -4.74
N GLN A 96 13.67 22.52 -4.20
CA GLN A 96 12.59 23.26 -3.53
C GLN A 96 13.05 24.04 -2.30
N ASN A 97 13.98 23.47 -1.52
CA ASN A 97 14.45 24.10 -0.30
C ASN A 97 15.78 24.86 -0.49
N GLY A 98 16.41 24.82 -1.66
CA GLY A 98 17.74 25.39 -1.91
C GLY A 98 18.83 24.73 -1.05
N TYR A 99 18.82 23.40 -0.94
CA TYR A 99 19.93 22.67 -0.31
C TYR A 99 21.09 22.53 -1.28
N VAL A 100 22.30 22.51 -0.72
CA VAL A 100 23.55 22.41 -1.47
C VAL A 100 24.23 21.07 -1.17
N ARG A 101 24.96 20.54 -2.16
CA ARG A 101 25.75 19.34 -1.98
C ARG A 101 26.91 19.61 -1.01
N PRO A 102 27.03 18.88 0.12
CA PRO A 102 28.15 19.05 1.02
C PRO A 102 29.46 18.60 0.38
N GLN A 103 30.57 19.19 0.84
CA GLN A 103 31.92 18.77 0.50
C GLN A 103 32.53 18.02 1.68
N PHE A 104 33.20 16.92 1.40
CA PHE A 104 33.85 16.11 2.41
C PHE A 104 35.37 16.32 2.32
N SER A 105 36.01 16.49 3.48
CA SER A 105 37.46 16.60 3.63
C SER A 105 37.93 15.55 4.65
N ASN A 106 39.20 15.16 4.56
CA ASN A 106 39.86 14.33 5.58
C ASN A 106 40.39 15.17 6.76
N GLU A 107 40.33 16.50 6.65
CA GLU A 107 40.70 17.43 7.70
C GLU A 107 39.65 17.43 8.83
N ARG A 108 40.08 17.68 10.07
CA ARG A 108 39.17 17.86 11.21
C ARG A 108 38.58 19.27 11.19
N ALA A 109 37.78 19.56 10.17
CA ALA A 109 37.14 20.85 9.95
C ALA A 109 35.65 20.68 9.61
N LEU A 110 34.83 21.57 10.17
CA LEU A 110 33.40 21.69 9.88
C LEU A 110 33.09 23.15 9.57
N GLU A 111 32.67 23.42 8.35
CA GLU A 111 32.22 24.74 7.93
C GLU A 111 30.81 24.62 7.34
N ILE A 112 29.83 25.29 7.96
CA ILE A 112 28.45 25.34 7.49
C ILE A 112 28.04 26.81 7.41
N LYS A 113 27.79 27.30 6.19
CA LYS A 113 27.37 28.69 5.93
C LYS A 113 25.86 28.78 5.72
N ASN A 114 25.25 29.85 6.19
CA ASN A 114 23.82 30.12 6.11
C ASN A 114 22.97 28.89 6.44
N SER A 115 23.38 28.17 7.49
CA SER A 115 22.79 26.90 7.82
C SER A 115 21.33 27.10 8.24
N ARG A 116 20.45 26.18 7.84
CA ARG A 116 19.02 26.16 8.22
C ARG A 116 18.63 24.80 8.79
N HIS A 117 17.73 24.79 9.78
CA HIS A 117 17.29 23.52 10.37
C HIS A 117 16.10 22.98 9.56
N PRO A 118 16.20 21.79 8.95
CA PRO A 118 15.28 21.34 7.89
C PRO A 118 13.81 21.20 8.35
N VAL A 119 13.59 20.77 9.60
CA VAL A 119 12.24 20.67 10.18
C VAL A 119 11.71 22.03 10.62
N ILE A 120 12.50 22.79 11.38
CA ILE A 120 12.06 24.04 12.01
C ILE A 120 11.76 25.12 10.97
N GLU A 121 12.53 25.20 9.90
CA GLU A 121 12.28 26.13 8.79
C GLU A 121 10.90 25.92 8.16
N ARG A 122 10.42 24.67 8.07
CA ARG A 122 9.11 24.33 7.50
C ARG A 122 7.94 24.65 8.44
N VAL A 123 8.17 24.61 9.75
CA VAL A 123 7.14 24.86 10.78
C VAL A 123 7.00 26.34 11.09
N MET A 124 8.08 27.12 10.92
CA MET A 124 8.08 28.56 11.18
C MET A 124 7.49 29.35 10.00
N ARG A 125 6.90 30.52 10.29
CA ARG A 125 6.39 31.42 9.24
C ARG A 125 7.55 31.89 8.34
N ARG A 126 7.34 31.93 7.02
CA ARG A 126 8.34 32.44 6.06
C ARG A 126 8.87 33.80 6.52
N GLY A 127 10.20 33.94 6.57
CA GLY A 127 10.90 35.16 7.01
C GLY A 127 11.22 35.26 8.50
N THR A 128 10.80 34.29 9.34
CA THR A 128 11.10 34.33 10.79
C THR A 128 12.31 33.49 11.23
N PHE A 129 12.85 32.65 10.34
CA PHE A 129 14.03 31.85 10.63
C PHE A 129 15.30 32.59 10.19
N VAL A 130 16.25 32.76 11.11
CA VAL A 130 17.56 33.36 10.84
C VAL A 130 18.59 32.25 10.68
N ALA A 131 19.25 32.22 9.52
CA ALA A 131 20.34 31.29 9.23
C ALA A 131 21.57 31.59 10.11
N ASN A 132 22.39 30.57 10.39
CA ASN A 132 23.57 30.72 11.23
C ASN A 132 24.78 30.09 10.57
N ASP A 133 25.96 30.63 10.82
CA ASP A 133 27.22 30.04 10.38
C ASP A 133 27.82 29.20 11.51
N ILE A 134 28.46 28.08 11.15
CA ILE A 134 29.20 27.23 12.07
C ILE A 134 30.57 27.00 11.46
N LYS A 135 31.63 27.30 12.22
CA LYS A 135 33.00 26.97 11.87
C LYS A 135 33.67 26.31 13.07
N MET A 136 34.20 25.12 12.85
CA MET A 136 35.02 24.38 13.80
C MET A 136 36.22 23.84 13.04
N ASP A 137 37.40 23.91 13.63
CA ASP A 137 38.65 23.43 13.05
C ASP A 137 39.58 22.92 14.18
N GLU A 138 40.81 22.54 13.84
CA GLU A 138 41.77 22.05 14.83
C GLU A 138 42.09 23.05 15.95
N THR A 139 41.88 24.35 15.71
CA THR A 139 42.14 25.42 16.69
C THR A 139 40.91 25.76 17.53
N CYS A 140 39.71 25.39 17.06
CA CYS A 140 38.44 25.63 17.73
C CYS A 140 37.51 24.43 17.55
N ASP A 141 37.62 23.45 18.46
CA ASP A 141 36.81 22.23 18.47
C ASP A 141 35.69 22.24 19.53
N LEU A 142 35.53 23.35 20.26
CA LEU A 142 34.46 23.57 21.24
C LEU A 142 33.79 24.94 21.05
N LEU A 143 32.47 24.94 20.85
CA LEU A 143 31.65 26.14 20.78
C LEU A 143 30.86 26.33 22.09
N MET A 144 31.23 27.35 22.88
CA MET A 144 30.48 27.72 24.08
C MET A 144 29.37 28.72 23.73
N ILE A 145 28.14 28.24 23.64
CA ILE A 145 26.98 29.09 23.36
C ILE A 145 26.40 29.62 24.69
N THR A 146 26.37 30.94 24.88
CA THR A 146 25.75 31.62 26.03
C THR A 146 24.57 32.49 25.59
N GLY A 147 23.72 32.93 26.52
CA GLY A 147 22.53 33.75 26.22
C GLY A 147 21.23 33.23 26.85
N PRO A 148 20.17 34.07 26.89
CA PRO A 148 18.89 33.78 27.54
C PRO A 148 18.21 32.56 26.90
N ASN A 149 17.33 31.90 27.68
CA ASN A 149 16.70 30.62 27.35
C ASN A 149 15.62 30.70 26.23
N MET A 150 15.86 31.49 25.18
CA MET A 150 15.01 31.56 24.00
C MET A 150 15.48 30.56 22.95
N GLY A 151 14.52 29.98 22.21
CA GLY A 151 14.71 28.81 21.34
C GLY A 151 15.78 28.92 20.23
N GLY A 152 16.46 30.05 20.06
CA GLY A 152 17.62 30.19 19.17
C GLY A 152 18.80 29.28 19.57
N LYS A 153 19.04 29.12 20.88
CA LYS A 153 20.15 28.30 21.40
C LYS A 153 19.97 26.81 21.09
N VAL A 154 18.77 26.30 21.39
CA VAL A 154 18.38 24.90 21.11
C VAL A 154 18.36 24.62 19.60
N ARG A 155 17.97 25.62 18.78
CA ARG A 155 17.97 25.53 17.31
C ARG A 155 19.36 25.34 16.71
N ILE A 156 20.40 25.93 17.30
CA ILE A 156 21.79 25.76 16.85
C ILE A 156 22.29 24.37 17.24
N CYS A 157 22.06 23.92 18.48
CA CYS A 157 22.51 22.60 18.95
C CYS A 157 21.83 21.44 18.20
N ALA A 158 20.52 21.53 17.95
CA ALA A 158 19.75 20.47 17.26
C ALA A 158 20.13 20.31 15.78
N LYS A 159 20.90 21.23 15.21
CA LYS A 159 21.37 21.17 13.81
C LYS A 159 22.66 20.37 13.65
N LEU A 160 23.42 20.20 14.72
CA LEU A 160 24.71 19.50 14.73
C LEU A 160 24.56 17.99 14.97
N HIS A 161 23.35 17.52 15.24
CA HIS A 161 22.95 16.11 15.25
C HIS A 161 22.23 15.78 13.95
#